data_AF-A0A6P4BR42-F1
#
_entry.id   AF-A0A6P4BR42-F1
#
_cell.length_a   1.000
_cell.length_b   1.000
_cell.length_c   1.000
_cell.angle_alpha   90.00
_cell.angle_beta   90.00
_cell.angle_gamma   90.00
#
_symmetry.space_group_name_H-M   'P 1'
#
loop_
_entity.id
_entity.type
_entity.pdbx_description
1 polymer ?
#
loop_
_entity_poly.entity_id
_entity_poly.type
_entity_poly.pdbx_seq_one_letter_code
_entity_poly.pdbx_strand_id
1 'polypeptide(L)'
;MVVRKIAKKYKIRLILSLANNWEAYGGKAQYVKWGKDAGLNVSSDDDFFSHPTLRTYYKNHVKTVLNRVNTLTNITYKEDPTIFAWELMNEPRCTSDPTGDKLQDWIQEMAFHVKKIDAKHLVEIGVEGFYGPSTPHRTQFNPNSYATQVGTDFIRNHQVLGVDFASAHIYADSWYVISQFALQNIF
;
A
#
# COMPACT_ATOMS: atom_id res chain seq x y z
N MET A 1 -0.45 -8.79 -20.85
CA MET A 1 0.50 -9.58 -20.02
C MET A 1 0.01 -11.04 -19.98
N VAL A 2 0.91 -12.01 -20.14
CA VAL A 2 0.58 -13.46 -20.25
C VAL A 2 -0.15 -14.00 -19.00
N VAL A 3 0.28 -13.58 -17.81
CA VAL A 3 -0.26 -14.05 -16.52
C VAL A 3 -1.79 -13.94 -16.44
N ARG A 4 -2.37 -12.84 -16.93
CA ARG A 4 -3.82 -12.61 -16.85
C ARG A 4 -4.62 -13.49 -17.79
N LYS A 5 -4.11 -13.72 -19.00
CA LYS A 5 -4.73 -14.65 -19.96
C LYS A 5 -4.76 -16.06 -19.36
N ILE A 6 -3.68 -16.47 -18.70
CA ILE A 6 -3.57 -17.77 -18.04
C ILE A 6 -4.52 -17.84 -16.83
N ALA A 7 -4.52 -16.82 -15.96
CA ALA A 7 -5.42 -16.76 -14.81
C ALA A 7 -6.89 -16.88 -15.24
N LYS A 8 -7.31 -16.16 -16.29
CA LYS A 8 -8.65 -16.28 -16.88
C LYS A 8 -8.97 -17.70 -17.34
N LYS A 9 -8.03 -18.33 -18.08
CA LYS A 9 -8.19 -19.71 -18.57
C LYS A 9 -8.42 -20.70 -17.42
N TYR A 10 -7.76 -20.50 -16.29
CA TYR A 10 -7.86 -21.36 -15.11
C TYR A 10 -8.83 -20.84 -14.04
N LYS A 11 -9.65 -19.81 -14.35
CA LYS A 11 -10.61 -19.20 -13.42
C LYS A 11 -9.99 -18.69 -12.11
N ILE A 12 -8.73 -18.30 -12.15
CA ILE A 12 -8.02 -17.65 -11.05
C ILE A 12 -8.29 -16.14 -11.13
N ARG A 13 -8.56 -15.52 -9.98
CA ARG A 13 -8.67 -14.07 -9.84
C ARG A 13 -7.40 -13.48 -9.27
N LEU A 14 -7.12 -12.21 -9.59
CA LEU A 14 -5.88 -11.54 -9.21
C LEU A 14 -6.15 -10.32 -8.33
N ILE A 15 -5.42 -10.18 -7.24
CA ILE A 15 -5.20 -8.92 -6.55
C ILE A 15 -3.86 -8.37 -7.04
N LEU A 16 -3.83 -7.08 -7.37
CA LEU A 16 -2.66 -6.45 -7.98
C LEU A 16 -2.22 -5.25 -7.17
N SER A 17 -1.08 -5.39 -6.49
CA SER A 17 -0.40 -4.30 -5.79
C SER A 17 0.21 -3.28 -6.74
N LEU A 18 -0.08 -2.01 -6.50
CA LEU A 18 0.29 -0.89 -7.36
C LEU A 18 1.61 -0.23 -6.96
N ALA A 19 2.11 -0.51 -5.77
CA ALA A 19 3.42 -0.07 -5.28
C ALA A 19 3.89 -0.99 -4.14
N ASN A 20 5.14 -0.81 -3.71
CA ASN A 20 5.70 -1.56 -2.59
C ASN A 20 6.24 -0.58 -1.54
N ASN A 21 6.05 -0.88 -0.27
CA ASN A 21 6.74 -0.17 0.81
C ASN A 21 8.24 -0.49 0.83
N TRP A 22 8.58 -1.74 0.51
CA TRP A 22 9.95 -2.26 0.51
C TRP A 22 10.68 -2.01 -0.80
N GLU A 23 12.00 -2.09 -0.77
CA GLU A 23 12.88 -1.82 -1.92
C GLU A 23 12.71 -2.80 -3.09
N ALA A 24 12.16 -3.98 -2.85
CA ALA A 24 11.94 -4.98 -3.90
C ALA A 24 11.06 -4.39 -5.02
N TYR A 25 11.59 -4.44 -6.25
CA TYR A 25 11.00 -3.85 -7.46
C TYR A 25 10.93 -2.30 -7.44
N GLY A 26 11.71 -1.66 -6.57
CA GLY A 26 11.88 -0.20 -6.45
C GLY A 26 11.24 0.36 -5.19
N GLY A 27 9.94 0.12 -5.01
CA GLY A 27 9.18 0.61 -3.84
C GLY A 27 9.13 2.13 -3.67
N LYS A 28 8.64 2.59 -2.51
CA LYS A 28 8.48 4.04 -2.20
C LYS A 28 9.81 4.80 -2.25
N ALA A 29 10.91 4.17 -1.84
CA ALA A 29 12.24 4.76 -1.87
C ALA A 29 12.66 5.15 -3.30
N GLN A 30 12.29 4.35 -4.31
CA GLN A 30 12.59 4.65 -5.70
C GLN A 30 11.81 5.88 -6.22
N TYR A 31 10.57 6.09 -5.76
CA TYR A 31 9.83 7.32 -6.07
C TYR A 31 10.51 8.55 -5.47
N VAL A 32 10.96 8.46 -4.20
CA VAL A 32 11.73 9.53 -3.55
C VAL A 32 13.02 9.81 -4.29
N LYS A 33 13.75 8.78 -4.73
CA LYS A 33 14.95 8.93 -5.55
C LYS A 33 14.67 9.67 -6.86
N TRP A 34 13.62 9.30 -7.60
CA TRP A 34 13.21 10.04 -8.81
C TRP A 34 12.88 11.50 -8.51
N GLY A 35 12.29 11.77 -7.35
CA GLY A 35 12.08 13.13 -6.86
C GLY A 35 13.39 13.90 -6.67
N LYS A 36 14.36 13.30 -5.97
CA LYS A 36 15.70 13.89 -5.76
C LYS A 36 16.39 14.18 -7.08
N ASP A 37 16.38 13.22 -8.01
CA ASP A 37 16.98 13.37 -9.34
C ASP A 37 16.30 14.48 -10.17
N ALA A 38 15.01 14.74 -9.91
CA ALA A 38 14.25 15.84 -10.50
C ALA A 38 14.39 17.18 -9.74
N GLY A 39 15.25 17.25 -8.71
CA GLY A 39 15.53 18.46 -7.94
C GLY A 39 14.57 18.75 -6.79
N LEU A 40 13.75 17.78 -6.36
CA LEU A 40 12.89 17.94 -5.18
C LEU A 40 13.71 17.89 -3.88
N ASN A 41 13.37 18.76 -2.93
CA ASN A 41 13.96 18.73 -1.59
C ASN A 41 13.24 17.69 -0.71
N VAL A 42 13.57 16.41 -0.90
CA VAL A 42 13.06 15.28 -0.12
C VAL A 42 14.22 14.53 0.53
N SER A 43 14.02 14.04 1.74
CA SER A 43 15.09 13.44 2.56
C SER A 43 14.71 12.09 3.17
N SER A 44 13.41 11.80 3.29
CA SER A 44 12.87 10.57 3.86
C SER A 44 12.12 9.75 2.80
N ASP A 45 12.16 8.42 2.91
CA ASP A 45 11.31 7.55 2.07
C ASP A 45 9.82 7.80 2.30
N ASP A 46 9.46 8.28 3.49
CA ASP A 46 8.09 8.63 3.85
C ASP A 46 7.60 9.93 3.20
N ASP A 47 8.49 10.72 2.57
CA ASP A 47 8.10 11.86 1.74
C ASP A 47 7.24 11.40 0.56
N PHE A 48 7.29 10.11 0.20
CA PHE A 48 6.37 9.48 -0.74
C PHE A 48 4.89 9.72 -0.39
N PHE A 49 4.54 9.70 0.91
CA PHE A 49 3.15 9.82 1.35
C PHE A 49 2.64 11.27 1.34
N SER A 50 3.52 12.24 1.51
CA SER A 50 3.14 13.66 1.72
C SER A 50 3.51 14.57 0.55
N HIS A 51 4.62 14.33 -0.14
CA HIS A 51 5.13 15.27 -1.14
C HIS A 51 4.22 15.29 -2.40
N PRO A 52 3.64 16.45 -2.79
CA PRO A 52 2.64 16.52 -3.87
C PRO A 52 3.11 15.95 -5.21
N THR A 53 4.36 16.21 -5.59
CA THR A 53 4.96 15.67 -6.83
C THR A 53 5.09 14.14 -6.80
N LEU A 54 5.50 13.55 -5.67
CA LEU A 54 5.65 12.10 -5.55
C LEU A 54 4.30 11.39 -5.58
N ARG A 55 3.29 11.97 -4.91
CA ARG A 55 1.89 11.53 -5.02
C ARG A 55 1.38 11.59 -6.45
N THR A 56 1.78 12.61 -7.21
CA THR A 56 1.47 12.72 -8.65
C THR A 56 2.15 11.63 -9.48
N TYR A 57 3.40 11.26 -9.18
CA TYR A 57 4.07 10.14 -9.85
C TYR A 57 3.32 8.82 -9.65
N TYR A 58 2.92 8.51 -8.41
CA TYR A 58 2.09 7.34 -8.12
C TYR A 58 0.75 7.39 -8.89
N LYS A 59 0.03 8.51 -8.84
CA LYS A 59 -1.24 8.69 -9.57
C LYS A 59 -1.11 8.47 -11.07
N ASN A 60 -0.01 8.93 -11.67
CA ASN A 60 0.30 8.72 -13.09
C ASN A 60 0.59 7.23 -13.38
N HIS A 61 1.32 6.55 -12.50
CA HIS A 61 1.53 5.11 -12.61
C HIS A 61 0.20 4.35 -12.56
N VAL A 62 -0.65 4.61 -11.56
CA VAL A 62 -1.99 4.02 -11.42
C VAL A 62 -2.83 4.24 -12.67
N LYS A 63 -2.90 5.49 -13.16
CA LYS A 63 -3.63 5.83 -14.39
C LYS A 63 -3.13 5.04 -15.59
N THR A 64 -1.81 4.85 -15.70
CA THR A 64 -1.19 4.07 -16.79
C THR A 64 -1.54 2.60 -16.68
N VAL A 65 -1.45 2.01 -15.49
CA VAL A 65 -1.77 0.59 -15.26
C VAL A 65 -3.25 0.32 -15.53
N LEU A 66 -4.17 1.07 -14.91
CA LEU A 66 -5.61 0.80 -15.01
C LEU A 66 -6.15 1.00 -16.44
N ASN A 67 -5.60 1.94 -17.21
CA ASN A 67 -6.00 2.17 -18.61
C ASN A 67 -5.18 1.37 -19.63
N ARG A 68 -4.28 0.48 -19.19
CA ARG A 68 -3.53 -0.37 -20.10
C ARG A 68 -4.45 -1.35 -20.81
N VAL A 69 -4.36 -1.41 -22.14
CA VAL A 69 -4.99 -2.46 -22.96
C VAL A 69 -4.13 -3.71 -22.92
N ASN A 70 -4.72 -4.84 -22.54
CA ASN A 70 -4.03 -6.12 -22.61
C ASN A 70 -3.86 -6.55 -24.07
N THR A 71 -2.62 -6.58 -24.57
CA THR A 71 -2.31 -6.95 -25.96
C THR A 71 -2.76 -8.36 -26.36
N LEU A 72 -3.07 -9.25 -25.41
CA LEU A 72 -3.50 -10.62 -25.69
C LEU A 72 -5.02 -10.83 -25.70
N THR A 73 -5.78 -9.98 -25.00
CA THR A 73 -7.24 -10.08 -24.88
C THR A 73 -7.97 -8.88 -25.47
N ASN A 74 -7.23 -7.81 -25.79
CA ASN A 74 -7.72 -6.50 -26.21
C ASN A 74 -8.70 -5.83 -25.23
N ILE A 75 -8.63 -6.23 -23.95
CA ILE A 75 -9.45 -5.68 -22.87
C ILE A 75 -8.58 -4.73 -22.04
N THR A 76 -9.09 -3.53 -21.75
CA THR A 76 -8.46 -2.59 -20.83
C THR A 76 -8.48 -3.16 -19.41
N TYR A 77 -7.43 -2.95 -18.63
CA TYR A 77 -7.28 -3.56 -17.31
C TYR A 77 -8.46 -3.26 -16.37
N LYS A 78 -8.96 -2.02 -16.35
CA LYS A 78 -10.17 -1.64 -15.59
C LYS A 78 -11.49 -2.31 -16.05
N GLU A 79 -11.46 -3.01 -17.18
CA GLU A 79 -12.58 -3.75 -17.77
C GLU A 79 -12.37 -5.27 -17.71
N ASP A 80 -11.24 -5.75 -17.17
CA ASP A 80 -10.89 -7.18 -17.17
C ASP A 80 -11.35 -7.85 -15.86
N PRO A 81 -12.46 -8.62 -15.87
CA PRO A 81 -12.99 -9.21 -14.64
C PRO A 81 -12.04 -10.22 -14.00
N THR A 82 -11.00 -10.67 -14.69
CA THR A 82 -9.96 -11.55 -14.10
C THR A 82 -9.27 -10.87 -12.90
N ILE A 83 -9.24 -9.55 -12.88
CA ILE A 83 -8.77 -8.77 -11.73
C ILE A 83 -9.92 -8.75 -10.71
N PHE A 84 -9.61 -9.09 -9.45
CA PHE A 84 -10.56 -9.00 -8.34
C PHE A 84 -10.47 -7.65 -7.67
N ALA A 85 -9.25 -7.22 -7.34
CA ALA A 85 -9.02 -5.97 -6.64
C ALA A 85 -7.69 -5.30 -7.04
N TRP A 86 -7.64 -4.00 -6.80
CA TRP A 86 -6.43 -3.20 -6.76
C TRP A 86 -5.98 -3.01 -5.31
N GLU A 87 -4.72 -3.30 -5.04
CA GLU A 87 -4.10 -3.02 -3.74
C GLU A 87 -3.26 -1.75 -3.86
N LEU A 88 -3.49 -0.76 -2.99
CA LEU A 88 -2.82 0.54 -3.09
C LEU A 88 -1.30 0.42 -2.98
N MET A 89 -0.81 -0.33 -2.00
CA MET A 89 0.60 -0.59 -1.77
C MET A 89 0.78 -1.82 -0.89
N ASN A 90 1.76 -2.64 -1.19
CA ASN A 90 2.16 -3.74 -0.30
C ASN A 90 2.82 -3.18 0.97
N GLU A 91 2.22 -3.50 2.12
CA GLU A 91 2.74 -3.30 3.49
C GLU A 91 3.20 -1.85 3.79
N PRO A 92 2.37 -0.81 3.54
CA PRO A 92 2.77 0.58 3.74
C PRO A 92 3.08 0.87 5.21
N ARG A 93 4.24 1.50 5.45
CA ARG A 93 4.66 2.01 6.76
C ARG A 93 5.12 3.45 6.62
N CYS A 94 4.69 4.33 7.53
CA CYS A 94 5.11 5.73 7.66
C CYS A 94 5.67 5.97 9.06
N THR A 95 6.90 5.52 9.31
CA THR A 95 7.54 5.61 10.64
C THR A 95 7.89 7.04 11.06
N SER A 96 7.97 7.97 10.11
CA SER A 96 8.15 9.40 10.40
C SER A 96 6.89 10.09 10.92
N ASP A 97 5.75 9.38 10.99
CA ASP A 97 4.51 9.89 11.56
C ASP A 97 3.69 8.81 12.28
N PRO A 98 4.04 8.49 13.54
CA PRO A 98 3.31 7.50 14.35
C PRO A 98 1.85 7.85 14.68
N THR A 99 1.40 9.11 14.47
CA THR A 99 -0.04 9.44 14.63
C THR A 99 -0.89 8.77 13.54
N GLY A 100 -0.25 8.43 12.40
CA GLY A 100 -0.86 7.82 11.24
C GLY A 100 -1.59 8.80 10.31
N ASP A 101 -1.45 10.11 10.54
CA ASP A 101 -2.18 11.12 9.77
C ASP A 101 -1.68 11.20 8.31
N LYS A 102 -0.37 11.24 8.09
CA LYS A 102 0.23 11.25 6.74
C LYS A 102 -0.24 10.05 5.91
N LEU A 103 -0.23 8.86 6.51
CA LEU A 103 -0.63 7.65 5.81
C LEU A 103 -2.14 7.61 5.58
N GLN A 104 -2.95 8.04 6.56
CA GLN A 104 -4.40 8.15 6.39
C GLN A 104 -4.77 9.07 5.22
N ASP A 105 -4.19 10.27 5.16
CA ASP A 105 -4.44 11.25 4.11
C ASP A 105 -4.01 10.71 2.75
N TRP A 106 -2.89 9.98 2.70
CA TRP A 106 -2.45 9.29 1.51
C TRP A 106 -3.46 8.23 1.04
N ILE A 107 -3.92 7.35 1.93
CA ILE A 107 -4.90 6.30 1.62
C ILE A 107 -6.20 6.91 1.10
N GLN A 108 -6.72 7.96 1.75
CA GLN A 108 -7.95 8.63 1.35
C GLN A 108 -7.87 9.19 -0.07
N GLU A 109 -6.77 9.86 -0.40
CA GLU A 109 -6.57 10.43 -1.73
C GLU A 109 -6.39 9.35 -2.81
N MET A 110 -5.62 8.28 -2.51
CA MET A 110 -5.30 7.27 -3.51
C MET A 110 -6.45 6.30 -3.75
N ALA A 111 -7.19 5.89 -2.71
CA ALA A 111 -8.41 5.11 -2.87
C ALA A 111 -9.43 5.85 -3.76
N PHE A 112 -9.65 7.14 -3.49
CA PHE A 112 -10.54 7.97 -4.31
C PHE A 112 -10.03 8.10 -5.75
N HIS A 113 -8.72 8.32 -5.95
CA HIS A 113 -8.14 8.42 -7.29
C HIS A 113 -8.30 7.13 -8.11
N VAL A 114 -8.08 5.96 -7.49
CA VAL A 114 -8.30 4.65 -8.13
C VAL A 114 -9.78 4.51 -8.52
N LYS A 115 -10.72 4.74 -7.59
CA LYS A 115 -12.15 4.63 -7.83
C LYS A 115 -12.67 5.60 -8.91
N LYS A 116 -12.06 6.78 -9.03
CA LYS A 116 -12.38 7.74 -10.10
C LYS A 116 -12.01 7.22 -11.49
N ILE A 117 -10.98 6.38 -11.61
CA ILE A 117 -10.54 5.79 -12.89
C ILE A 117 -11.29 4.48 -13.16
N ASP A 118 -11.51 3.69 -12.12
CA ASP A 118 -12.11 2.36 -12.16
C ASP A 118 -13.08 2.18 -10.97
N ALA A 119 -14.37 2.33 -11.27
CA ALA A 119 -15.44 2.13 -10.29
C ALA A 119 -15.94 0.66 -10.22
N LYS A 120 -15.35 -0.26 -10.99
CA LYS A 120 -15.83 -1.66 -11.11
C LYS A 120 -15.09 -2.59 -10.17
N HIS A 121 -13.77 -2.49 -10.13
CA HIS A 121 -12.95 -3.36 -9.29
C HIS A 121 -12.97 -2.93 -7.83
N LEU A 122 -12.76 -3.91 -6.96
CA LEU A 122 -12.56 -3.64 -5.54
C LEU A 122 -11.20 -2.96 -5.33
N VAL A 123 -11.09 -2.21 -4.24
CA VAL A 123 -9.88 -1.53 -3.81
C VAL A 123 -9.66 -1.86 -2.34
N GLU A 124 -8.41 -2.17 -2.02
CA GLU A 124 -7.94 -2.45 -0.68
C GLU A 124 -6.56 -1.81 -0.49
N ILE A 125 -6.07 -1.76 0.74
CA ILE A 125 -4.93 -0.93 1.10
C ILE A 125 -3.59 -1.67 0.97
N GLY A 126 -3.53 -2.91 1.45
CA GLY A 126 -2.33 -3.74 1.57
C GLY A 126 -1.61 -3.62 2.92
N VAL A 127 -2.30 -3.16 3.97
CA VAL A 127 -1.69 -3.00 5.31
C VAL A 127 -1.43 -4.34 5.98
N GLU A 128 -0.38 -4.39 6.80
CA GLU A 128 -0.06 -5.59 7.59
C GLU A 128 -1.08 -5.87 8.69
N GLY A 129 -1.91 -4.88 9.06
CA GLY A 129 -3.02 -5.06 10.00
C GLY A 129 -2.79 -4.49 11.39
N PHE A 130 -1.76 -3.67 11.61
CA PHE A 130 -1.47 -3.14 12.94
C PHE A 130 -2.48 -2.09 13.41
N TYR A 131 -2.91 -2.22 14.65
CA TYR A 131 -3.76 -1.24 15.33
C TYR A 131 -2.96 0.00 15.73
N GLY A 132 -3.60 1.16 15.59
CA GLY A 132 -2.99 2.46 15.85
C GLY A 132 -3.74 3.30 16.89
N PRO A 133 -3.45 4.61 16.94
CA PRO A 133 -3.95 5.53 17.98
C PRO A 133 -5.48 5.66 18.08
N SER A 134 -6.25 5.36 17.02
CA SER A 134 -7.73 5.38 17.09
C SER A 134 -8.31 4.25 17.95
N THR A 135 -7.55 3.17 18.15
CA THR A 135 -7.98 2.00 18.92
C THR A 135 -6.88 1.51 19.87
N PRO A 136 -6.47 2.34 20.84
CA PRO A 136 -5.31 2.06 21.68
C PRO A 136 -5.48 0.77 22.50
N HIS A 137 -6.71 0.44 22.90
CA HIS A 137 -7.04 -0.80 23.62
C HIS A 137 -6.85 -2.07 22.78
N ARG A 138 -6.67 -1.97 21.46
CA ARG A 138 -6.40 -3.10 20.55
C ARG A 138 -4.92 -3.29 20.24
N THR A 139 -4.06 -2.33 20.60
CA THR A 139 -2.61 -2.42 20.33
C THR A 139 -1.94 -3.60 21.04
N GLN A 140 -2.56 -4.14 22.11
CA GLN A 140 -2.14 -5.39 22.75
C GLN A 140 -2.19 -6.63 21.82
N PHE A 141 -2.92 -6.56 20.71
CA PHE A 141 -2.98 -7.62 19.69
C PHE A 141 -1.94 -7.44 18.58
N ASN A 142 -1.23 -6.31 18.56
CA ASN A 142 -0.09 -6.16 17.67
C ASN A 142 1.04 -7.10 18.11
N PRO A 143 1.91 -7.54 17.19
CA PRO A 143 2.95 -8.50 17.52
C PRO A 143 4.03 -7.96 18.47
N ASN A 144 4.22 -6.63 18.52
CA ASN A 144 5.18 -5.95 19.38
C ASN A 144 4.86 -4.44 19.46
N SER A 145 5.59 -3.70 20.32
CA SER A 145 5.43 -2.25 20.48
C SER A 145 5.92 -1.43 19.28
N TYR A 146 6.75 -1.99 18.39
CA TYR A 146 7.19 -1.30 17.19
C TYR A 146 6.06 -1.18 16.16
N ALA A 147 5.15 -2.15 16.11
CA ALA A 147 3.98 -2.12 15.23
C ALA A 147 3.04 -0.92 15.49
N THR A 148 3.06 -0.29 16.67
CA THR A 148 2.31 0.95 16.92
C THR A 148 3.04 2.21 16.43
N GLN A 149 4.27 2.08 15.95
CA GLN A 149 5.14 3.20 15.55
C GLN A 149 5.28 3.35 14.03
N VAL A 150 4.68 2.44 13.26
CA VAL A 150 4.83 2.42 11.79
C VAL A 150 3.78 3.27 11.06
N GLY A 151 2.98 4.06 11.78
CA GLY A 151 2.02 5.02 11.20
C GLY A 151 0.77 4.39 10.58
N THR A 152 0.54 3.09 10.75
CA THR A 152 -0.71 2.43 10.35
C THR A 152 -1.73 2.44 11.48
N ASP A 153 -3.01 2.52 11.12
CA ASP A 153 -4.11 2.41 12.06
C ASP A 153 -5.25 1.60 11.43
N PHE A 154 -5.23 0.28 11.63
CA PHE A 154 -6.05 -0.67 10.90
C PHE A 154 -7.54 -0.30 10.83
N ILE A 155 -8.15 0.14 11.94
CA ILE A 155 -9.57 0.47 11.96
C ILE A 155 -9.83 1.77 11.19
N ARG A 156 -9.04 2.82 11.47
CA ARG A 156 -9.18 4.13 10.82
C ARG A 156 -8.90 4.07 9.31
N ASN A 157 -7.88 3.30 8.91
CA ASN A 157 -7.49 3.14 7.51
C ASN A 157 -8.62 2.51 6.68
N HIS A 158 -9.29 1.48 7.21
CA HIS A 158 -10.37 0.79 6.48
C HIS A 158 -11.74 1.46 6.56
N GLN A 159 -11.88 2.57 7.28
CA GLN A 159 -13.07 3.42 7.24
C GLN A 159 -13.07 4.42 6.08
N VAL A 160 -11.99 4.47 5.29
CA VAL A 160 -11.87 5.36 4.12
C VAL A 160 -12.89 5.00 3.06
N LEU A 161 -13.64 6.00 2.57
CA LEU A 161 -14.53 5.84 1.44
C LEU A 161 -13.73 5.41 0.19
N GLY A 162 -14.14 4.30 -0.41
CA GLY A 162 -13.49 3.72 -1.58
C GLY A 162 -12.56 2.55 -1.28
N VAL A 163 -12.30 2.23 -0.01
CA VAL A 163 -11.75 0.94 0.42
C VAL A 163 -12.91 -0.03 0.62
N ASP A 164 -12.90 -1.17 -0.07
CA ASP A 164 -14.06 -2.09 -0.10
C ASP A 164 -13.91 -3.28 0.85
N PHE A 165 -12.68 -3.68 1.17
CA PHE A 165 -12.41 -4.76 2.11
C PHE A 165 -11.08 -4.57 2.82
N ALA A 166 -10.92 -5.26 3.95
CA ALA A 166 -9.71 -5.22 4.75
C ALA A 166 -8.76 -6.37 4.44
N SER A 167 -7.47 -6.07 4.46
CA SER A 167 -6.37 -7.02 4.35
C SER A 167 -5.46 -6.92 5.58
N ALA A 168 -4.85 -8.03 5.95
CA ALA A 168 -3.87 -8.13 7.02
C ALA A 168 -2.85 -9.22 6.67
N HIS A 169 -1.63 -9.06 7.15
CA HIS A 169 -0.52 -9.98 6.93
C HIS A 169 -0.18 -10.64 8.27
N ILE A 170 0.40 -11.83 8.26
CA ILE A 170 0.83 -12.51 9.50
C ILE A 170 2.16 -13.21 9.25
N TYR A 171 3.21 -12.71 9.87
CA TYR A 171 4.55 -13.31 9.84
C TYR A 171 5.06 -13.53 11.26
N ALA A 172 4.49 -14.53 11.94
CA ALA A 172 4.77 -14.79 13.36
C ALA A 172 6.28 -14.93 13.65
N ASP A 173 7.01 -15.68 12.81
CA ASP A 173 8.44 -15.90 12.99
C ASP A 173 9.25 -14.60 12.86
N SER A 174 8.97 -13.80 11.84
CA SER A 174 9.68 -12.54 11.57
C SER A 174 9.42 -11.48 12.64
N TRP A 175 8.16 -11.35 13.09
CA TRP A 175 7.78 -10.33 14.05
C TRP A 175 8.21 -10.65 15.49
N TYR A 176 8.37 -11.95 15.80
CA TYR A 176 8.87 -12.39 17.10
C TYR A 176 10.38 -12.12 17.25
N VAL A 177 11.19 -12.35 16.22
CA VAL A 177 12.65 -12.12 16.28
C VAL A 177 13.00 -10.64 16.51
N ILE A 178 12.25 -9.71 15.91
CA ILE A 178 12.45 -8.26 16.12
C ILE A 178 12.25 -7.87 17.60
N SER A 179 11.38 -8.57 18.33
CA SER A 179 11.14 -8.29 19.76
C SER A 179 12.36 -8.61 20.64
N GLN A 180 13.22 -9.56 20.26
CA GLN A 180 14.42 -9.93 21.03
C GLN A 180 15.60 -9.00 20.75
N PHE A 181 15.80 -8.57 19.50
CA PHE A 181 16.89 -7.63 19.17
C PHE A 181 16.70 -6.24 19.79
N ALA A 182 15.45 -5.80 20.01
CA ALA A 182 15.17 -4.56 20.74
C ALA A 182 15.49 -4.67 22.24
N LEU A 183 15.39 -5.86 22.84
CA LEU A 183 15.70 -6.09 24.25
C LEU A 183 17.20 -6.29 24.52
N GLN A 184 17.98 -6.75 23.53
CA GLN A 184 19.43 -6.95 23.68
C GLN A 184 20.27 -5.67 23.56
N ASN A 185 19.69 -4.54 23.14
CA ASN A 185 20.38 -3.24 23.06
C ASN A 185 20.05 -2.29 24.24
N ILE A 186 19.50 -2.81 25.34
CA ILE A 186 19.16 -2.04 26.56
C ILE A 186 20.05 -2.45 27.76
N PHE A 187 21.15 -3.18 27.53
CA PHE A 187 22.18 -3.44 28.55
C PHE A 187 23.58 -3.21 27.99
#